data_AF-A0ABD2CC61-F1
#
_entry.id   AF-A0ABD2CC61-F1
#
_cell.length_a   1.000
_cell.length_b   1.000
_cell.length_c   1.000
_cell.angle_alpha   90.00
_cell.angle_beta   90.00
_cell.angle_gamma   90.00
#
_symmetry.space_group_name_H-M   'P 1'
#
loop_
_entity.id
_entity.type
_entity.pdbx_description
1 polymer ?
#
loop_
_entity_poly.entity_id
_entity_poly.type
_entity_poly.pdbx_seq_one_letter_code
_entity_poly.pdbx_strand_id
1 'polypeptide(L)'
;MSSSGHSSRGRAVHIGSIFQKLQGRFADAMTPPKLSTDKRMLDKTWKLMDKVVKLCQHQRMNLKNSPPFILDILPDTYQRLRLIYSKYEDRMQVLHGNEHFCVFINNLMRKCKQAIKLFKEGKEKMFDETSHYRRNLTKLSLVFSHMLSELKAIFPNGVFAGDQFRITKSDAAEFWRDRFGNR
;
A
#
# COMPACT_ATOMS: atom_id res chain seq x y z
N MET A 1 29.76 -46.14 -59.85
CA MET A 1 29.79 -47.18 -58.79
C MET A 1 30.76 -46.73 -57.71
N SER A 2 30.32 -46.78 -56.45
CA SER A 2 31.10 -46.78 -55.20
C SER A 2 31.75 -45.44 -54.76
N SER A 3 31.20 -44.75 -53.74
CA SER A 3 31.48 -44.88 -52.28
C SER A 3 32.72 -44.05 -51.87
N SER A 4 32.85 -43.32 -50.76
CA SER A 4 32.04 -42.86 -49.62
C SER A 4 32.97 -41.90 -48.84
N GLY A 5 32.45 -40.93 -48.09
CA GLY A 5 33.30 -40.10 -47.22
C GLY A 5 32.55 -39.01 -46.47
N HIS A 6 31.72 -39.41 -45.49
CA HIS A 6 31.08 -38.52 -44.54
C HIS A 6 32.12 -37.93 -43.56
N SER A 7 32.09 -36.62 -43.33
CA SER A 7 32.72 -35.99 -42.16
C SER A 7 31.68 -35.17 -41.41
N SER A 8 31.18 -35.76 -40.33
CA SER A 8 30.21 -35.21 -39.39
C SER A 8 30.91 -34.25 -38.42
N ARG A 9 30.72 -32.94 -38.61
CA ARG A 9 31.14 -31.92 -37.64
C ARG A 9 29.97 -31.65 -36.68
N GLY A 10 30.03 -32.29 -35.51
CA GLY A 10 29.05 -32.10 -34.43
C GLY A 10 29.01 -30.64 -33.97
N ARG A 11 27.83 -30.01 -34.08
CA ARG A 11 27.52 -28.74 -33.40
C ARG A 11 27.25 -29.06 -31.94
N ALA A 12 28.19 -28.76 -31.06
CA ALA A 12 27.94 -28.71 -29.63
C ALA A 12 26.92 -27.59 -29.36
N VAL A 13 25.69 -27.97 -28.99
CA VAL A 13 24.62 -27.05 -28.65
C VAL A 13 24.96 -26.43 -27.29
N HIS A 14 24.99 -25.09 -27.24
CA HIS A 14 25.15 -24.28 -26.02
C HIS A 14 23.99 -24.53 -25.03
N ILE A 15 24.10 -25.60 -24.22
CA ILE A 15 23.11 -25.93 -23.18
C ILE A 15 23.30 -25.06 -21.91
N GLY A 16 24.45 -24.37 -21.76
CA GLY A 16 24.75 -23.56 -20.57
C GLY A 16 24.01 -22.22 -20.45
N SER A 17 23.49 -21.64 -21.53
CA SER A 17 22.87 -20.29 -21.50
C SER A 17 21.43 -20.29 -20.99
N ILE A 18 20.72 -21.40 -21.12
CA ILE A 18 19.30 -21.51 -20.74
C ILE A 18 19.17 -21.63 -19.21
N PHE A 19 20.08 -22.38 -18.56
CA PHE A 19 20.06 -22.55 -17.11
C PHE A 19 20.40 -21.26 -16.35
N GLN A 20 21.35 -20.46 -16.83
CA GLN A 20 21.67 -19.16 -16.22
C GLN A 20 20.53 -18.14 -16.35
N LYS A 21 19.83 -18.11 -17.50
CA LYS A 21 18.66 -17.24 -17.70
C LYS A 21 17.47 -17.66 -16.83
N LEU A 22 17.33 -18.94 -16.54
CA LEU A 22 16.26 -19.43 -15.69
C LEU A 22 16.51 -19.11 -14.21
N GLN A 23 17.75 -19.27 -13.72
CA GLN A 23 18.13 -18.87 -12.35
C GLN A 23 17.97 -17.36 -12.09
N GLY A 24 18.33 -16.50 -13.05
CA GLY A 24 18.16 -15.05 -12.91
C GLY A 24 16.70 -14.61 -12.76
N ARG A 25 15.76 -15.30 -13.43
CA ARG A 25 14.32 -14.98 -13.36
C ARG A 25 13.66 -15.47 -12.08
N PHE A 26 14.19 -16.51 -11.45
CA PHE A 26 13.71 -16.98 -10.14
C PHE A 26 14.18 -16.07 -8.99
N ALA A 27 15.38 -15.49 -9.08
CA ALA A 27 15.85 -14.53 -8.08
C ALA A 27 15.00 -13.25 -8.05
N ASP A 28 14.61 -12.72 -9.21
CA ASP A 28 13.70 -11.56 -9.30
C ASP A 28 12.28 -11.89 -8.79
N ALA A 29 11.80 -13.13 -8.98
CA ALA A 29 10.47 -13.55 -8.54
C ALA A 29 10.33 -13.72 -7.01
N MET A 30 11.45 -13.80 -6.27
CA MET A 30 11.45 -13.88 -4.80
C MET A 30 11.63 -12.52 -4.12
N THR A 31 11.76 -11.44 -4.89
CA THR A 31 11.69 -10.09 -4.33
C THR A 31 10.23 -9.65 -4.23
N PRO A 32 9.75 -9.11 -3.09
CA PRO A 32 8.46 -8.45 -3.03
C PRO A 32 8.40 -7.45 -4.19
N PRO A 33 7.32 -7.45 -5.01
CA PRO A 33 7.24 -6.53 -6.14
C PRO A 33 7.44 -5.12 -5.59
N LYS A 34 8.42 -4.39 -6.14
CA LYS A 34 8.65 -3.00 -5.78
C LYS A 34 7.35 -2.24 -6.04
N LEU A 35 6.61 -1.99 -4.95
CA LEU A 35 5.42 -1.16 -5.00
C LEU A 35 5.95 0.25 -5.25
N SER A 36 5.85 0.71 -6.50
CA SER A 36 6.09 2.12 -6.82
C SER A 36 4.74 2.84 -6.79
N THR A 37 4.76 4.08 -6.33
CA THR A 37 3.63 4.99 -6.46
C THR A 37 3.96 6.02 -7.53
N ASP A 38 2.95 6.46 -8.26
CA ASP A 38 3.06 7.53 -9.25
C ASP A 38 1.96 8.57 -9.05
N LYS A 39 2.09 9.72 -9.69
CA LYS A 39 1.09 10.80 -9.62
C LYS A 39 -0.33 10.32 -9.96
N ARG A 40 -0.45 9.43 -10.94
CA ARG A 40 -1.75 8.91 -11.41
C ARG A 40 -2.45 8.07 -10.34
N MET A 41 -1.71 7.24 -9.63
CA MET A 41 -2.22 6.42 -8.53
C MET A 41 -2.69 7.28 -7.36
N LEU A 42 -2.02 8.39 -7.11
CA LEU A 42 -2.38 9.34 -6.05
C LEU A 42 -3.69 10.06 -6.37
N ASP A 43 -3.82 10.61 -7.58
CA ASP A 43 -5.05 11.25 -8.03
C ASP A 43 -6.24 10.30 -7.94
N LYS A 44 -6.01 9.03 -8.29
CA LYS A 44 -7.02 7.97 -8.14
C LYS A 44 -7.36 7.70 -6.67
N THR A 45 -6.38 7.72 -5.79
CA THR A 45 -6.57 7.52 -4.34
C THR A 45 -7.39 8.65 -3.74
N TRP A 46 -7.11 9.92 -4.11
CA TRP A 46 -7.91 11.08 -3.69
C TRP A 46 -9.37 10.97 -4.12
N LYS A 47 -9.63 10.62 -5.38
CA LYS A 47 -10.99 10.42 -5.89
C LYS A 47 -11.73 9.31 -5.13
N LEU A 48 -11.02 8.25 -4.73
CA LEU A 48 -11.62 7.17 -3.95
C LEU A 48 -11.92 7.60 -2.51
N MET A 49 -11.04 8.37 -1.86
CA MET A 49 -11.28 8.93 -0.53
C MET A 49 -12.50 9.86 -0.52
N ASP A 50 -12.55 10.83 -1.45
CA ASP A 50 -13.69 11.74 -1.61
C ASP A 50 -15.01 10.97 -1.82
N LYS A 51 -14.98 9.92 -2.64
CA LYS A 51 -16.15 9.06 -2.84
C LYS A 51 -16.60 8.36 -1.56
N VAL A 52 -15.67 7.88 -0.72
CA VAL A 52 -16.03 7.26 0.57
C VAL A 52 -16.64 8.29 1.51
N VAL A 53 -16.07 9.50 1.59
CA VAL A 53 -16.62 10.60 2.40
C VAL A 53 -18.07 10.90 1.99
N LYS A 54 -18.32 11.10 0.69
CA LYS A 54 -19.67 11.36 0.16
C LYS A 54 -20.68 10.26 0.48
N LEU A 55 -20.27 8.99 0.39
CA LEU A 55 -21.12 7.85 0.76
C LEU A 55 -21.46 7.87 2.27
N CYS A 56 -20.48 8.22 3.11
CA CYS A 56 -20.66 8.32 4.56
C CYS A 56 -21.50 9.53 4.98
N GLN A 57 -21.51 10.61 4.19
CA GLN A 57 -22.30 11.83 4.42
C GLN A 57 -23.79 11.68 4.06
N HIS A 58 -24.21 10.55 3.50
CA HIS A 58 -25.61 10.32 3.17
C HIS A 58 -26.48 10.47 4.42
N GLN A 59 -27.56 11.26 4.36
CA GLN A 59 -28.34 11.68 5.54
C GLN A 59 -28.84 10.51 6.39
N ARG A 60 -29.29 9.42 5.75
CA ARG A 60 -29.73 8.17 6.43
C ARG A 60 -28.62 7.38 7.12
N MET A 61 -27.35 7.79 7.00
CA MET A 61 -26.26 7.09 7.64
C MET A 61 -26.24 7.32 9.15
N ASN A 62 -26.68 8.47 9.66
CA ASN A 62 -26.72 8.76 11.10
C ASN A 62 -25.39 8.44 11.82
N LEU A 63 -24.24 8.74 11.18
CA LEU A 63 -22.93 8.49 11.81
C LEU A 63 -22.77 9.39 13.03
N LYS A 64 -22.55 8.77 14.19
CA LYS A 64 -22.28 9.49 15.45
C LYS A 64 -20.89 10.11 15.38
N ASN A 65 -20.77 11.34 15.87
CA ASN A 65 -19.49 12.05 15.97
C ASN A 65 -18.69 11.51 17.18
N SER A 66 -18.24 10.27 17.06
CA SER A 66 -17.46 9.56 18.08
C SER A 66 -16.31 8.81 17.41
N PRO A 67 -15.11 8.76 18.01
CA PRO A 67 -14.03 7.96 17.49
C PRO A 67 -14.42 6.47 17.34
N PRO A 68 -14.04 5.78 16.25
CA PRO A 68 -13.35 6.29 15.05
C PRO A 68 -14.34 6.94 14.06
N PHE A 69 -14.24 8.26 13.85
CA PHE A 69 -15.15 9.00 12.98
C PHE A 69 -14.57 9.20 11.57
N ILE A 70 -15.03 8.38 10.62
CA ILE A 70 -14.47 8.33 9.25
C ILE A 70 -14.54 9.67 8.51
N LEU A 71 -15.54 10.52 8.84
CA LEU A 71 -15.73 11.82 8.23
C LEU A 71 -14.68 12.85 8.65
N ASP A 72 -13.98 12.65 9.77
CA ASP A 72 -12.81 13.44 10.15
C ASP A 72 -11.51 12.76 9.70
N ILE A 73 -11.43 11.44 9.86
CA ILE A 73 -10.21 10.67 9.57
C ILE A 73 -9.78 10.80 8.11
N LEU A 74 -10.69 10.72 7.13
CA LEU A 74 -10.33 10.78 5.72
C LEU A 74 -9.85 12.19 5.30
N PRO A 75 -10.53 13.29 5.67
CA PRO A 75 -9.98 14.63 5.52
C PRO A 75 -8.63 14.83 6.20
N ASP A 76 -8.46 14.38 7.45
CA ASP A 76 -7.18 14.47 8.17
C ASP A 76 -6.05 13.72 7.45
N THR A 77 -6.37 12.53 6.91
CA THR A 77 -5.44 11.73 6.11
C THR A 77 -5.03 12.48 4.85
N TYR A 78 -5.98 13.13 4.17
CA TYR A 78 -5.71 13.95 3.01
C TYR A 78 -4.80 15.14 3.36
N GLN A 79 -5.08 15.86 4.45
CA GLN A 79 -4.25 16.98 4.89
C GLN A 79 -2.82 16.52 5.24
N ARG A 80 -2.68 15.38 5.92
CA ARG A 80 -1.37 14.81 6.24
C ARG A 80 -0.59 14.46 4.97
N LEU A 81 -1.26 13.87 3.98
CA LEU A 81 -0.63 13.54 2.71
C LEU A 81 -0.23 14.81 1.96
N ARG A 82 -1.07 15.84 1.88
CA ARG A 82 -0.71 17.14 1.30
C ARG A 82 0.53 17.75 1.94
N LEU A 83 0.62 17.71 3.27
CA LEU A 83 1.81 18.19 3.98
C LEU A 83 3.06 17.40 3.57
N ILE A 84 2.97 16.08 3.44
CA ILE A 84 4.08 15.25 2.94
C ILE A 84 4.46 15.70 1.53
N TYR A 85 3.52 15.86 0.60
CA TYR A 85 3.85 16.33 -0.75
C TYR A 85 4.60 17.66 -0.74
N SER A 86 4.13 18.63 0.04
CA SER A 86 4.78 19.95 0.11
C SER A 86 6.23 19.90 0.58
N LYS A 87 6.61 18.87 1.36
CA LYS A 87 8.00 18.69 1.84
C LYS A 87 8.91 18.03 0.81
N TYR A 88 8.35 17.47 -0.26
CA TYR A 88 9.09 16.71 -1.26
C TYR A 88 8.88 17.24 -2.68
N GLU A 89 8.32 18.44 -2.89
CA GLU A 89 7.97 18.99 -4.22
C GLU A 89 9.13 18.88 -5.23
N ASP A 90 10.35 19.26 -4.81
CA ASP A 90 11.55 19.22 -5.66
C ASP A 90 12.23 17.83 -5.72
N ARG A 91 11.74 16.86 -4.95
CA ARG A 91 12.35 15.54 -4.75
C ARG A 91 11.31 14.41 -4.69
N MET A 92 10.27 14.51 -5.51
CA MET A 92 9.16 13.53 -5.60
C MET A 92 9.65 12.10 -5.86
N GLN A 93 10.72 11.92 -6.62
CA GLN A 93 11.38 10.64 -6.85
C GLN A 93 11.82 9.95 -5.56
N VAL A 94 12.23 10.72 -4.54
CA VAL A 94 12.62 10.19 -3.24
C VAL A 94 11.40 9.69 -2.48
N LEU A 95 10.29 10.45 -2.50
CA LEU A 95 9.04 10.05 -1.86
C LEU A 95 8.45 8.80 -2.52
N HIS A 96 8.44 8.75 -3.85
CA HIS A 96 7.97 7.60 -4.61
C HIS A 96 8.90 6.37 -4.56
N GLY A 97 10.16 6.57 -4.16
CA GLY A 97 11.11 5.50 -3.84
C GLY A 97 11.02 5.01 -2.40
N ASN A 98 10.28 5.69 -1.52
CA ASN A 98 10.14 5.29 -0.12
C ASN A 98 9.15 4.11 0.00
N GLU A 99 9.64 2.98 0.51
CA GLU A 99 8.88 1.73 0.61
C GLU A 99 7.62 1.89 1.48
N HIS A 100 7.78 2.46 2.67
CA HIS A 100 6.69 2.71 3.62
C HIS A 100 5.58 3.56 3.00
N PHE A 101 5.95 4.65 2.31
CA PHE A 101 5.00 5.50 1.61
C PHE A 101 4.24 4.74 0.52
N CYS A 102 4.94 3.96 -0.29
CA CYS A 102 4.34 3.21 -1.37
C CYS A 102 3.38 2.12 -0.86
N VAL A 103 3.76 1.40 0.20
CA VAL A 103 2.90 0.44 0.88
C VAL A 103 1.65 1.13 1.42
N PHE A 104 1.82 2.29 2.08
CA PHE A 104 0.73 3.06 2.65
C PHE A 104 -0.30 3.47 1.59
N ILE A 105 0.13 4.09 0.49
CA ILE A 105 -0.77 4.55 -0.58
C ILE A 105 -1.49 3.36 -1.24
N ASN A 106 -0.78 2.25 -1.47
CA ASN A 106 -1.40 1.02 -1.99
C ASN A 106 -2.48 0.49 -1.05
N ASN A 107 -2.18 0.45 0.25
CA ASN A 107 -3.13 0.02 1.27
C ASN A 107 -4.34 0.96 1.33
N LEU A 108 -4.12 2.27 1.33
CA LEU A 108 -5.17 3.29 1.38
C LEU A 108 -6.12 3.15 0.20
N MET A 109 -5.58 3.04 -1.01
CA MET A 109 -6.38 2.79 -2.21
C MET A 109 -7.22 1.51 -2.09
N ARG A 110 -6.64 0.41 -1.59
CA ARG A 110 -7.34 -0.87 -1.41
C ARG A 110 -8.48 -0.73 -0.38
N LYS A 111 -8.24 -0.07 0.76
CA LYS A 111 -9.25 0.15 1.80
C LYS A 111 -10.37 1.07 1.33
N CYS A 112 -10.09 2.12 0.56
CA CYS A 112 -11.14 2.94 -0.03
C CYS A 112 -12.01 2.14 -1.03
N LYS A 113 -11.39 1.30 -1.88
CA LYS A 113 -12.15 0.39 -2.77
C LYS A 113 -13.01 -0.59 -1.99
N GLN A 114 -12.49 -1.14 -0.89
CA GLN A 114 -13.24 -2.04 -0.01
C GLN A 114 -14.45 -1.34 0.61
N ALA A 115 -14.29 -0.11 1.12
CA ALA A 115 -15.39 0.69 1.64
C ALA A 115 -16.45 0.94 0.57
N ILE A 116 -16.05 1.38 -0.64
CA ILE A 116 -17.00 1.60 -1.75
C ILE A 116 -17.74 0.32 -2.12
N LYS A 117 -17.05 -0.83 -2.15
CA LYS A 117 -17.65 -2.14 -2.40
C LYS A 117 -18.67 -2.50 -1.31
N LEU A 118 -18.35 -2.25 -0.05
CA LEU A 118 -19.25 -2.47 1.09
C LEU A 118 -20.57 -1.68 0.93
N PHE A 119 -20.49 -0.41 0.53
CA PHE A 119 -21.69 0.40 0.25
C PHE A 119 -22.52 -0.17 -0.91
N LYS A 120 -21.87 -0.59 -2.00
CA LYS A 120 -22.54 -1.18 -3.17
C LYS A 120 -23.28 -2.48 -2.85
N GLU A 121 -22.67 -3.33 -2.02
CA GLU A 121 -23.24 -4.62 -1.63
C GLU A 121 -24.29 -4.47 -0.53
N GLY A 122 -24.05 -3.58 0.43
CA GLY A 122 -24.95 -3.34 1.56
C GLY A 122 -26.26 -2.68 1.15
N LYS A 123 -26.24 -1.76 0.16
CA LYS A 123 -27.42 -0.99 -0.28
C LYS A 123 -28.20 -0.46 0.93
N GLU A 124 -29.49 -0.79 1.04
CA GLU A 124 -30.36 -0.38 2.15
C GLU A 124 -29.88 -0.87 3.52
N LYS A 125 -29.18 -2.00 3.59
CA LYS A 125 -28.62 -2.51 4.86
C LYS A 125 -27.51 -1.61 5.40
N MET A 126 -26.94 -0.71 4.58
CA MET A 126 -26.06 0.34 5.10
C MET A 126 -26.81 1.32 6.00
N PHE A 127 -28.13 1.46 5.92
CA PHE A 127 -28.86 2.42 6.77
C PHE A 127 -29.40 1.79 8.06
N ASP A 128 -29.33 0.46 8.18
CA ASP A 128 -29.61 -0.26 9.40
C ASP A 128 -28.35 -0.33 10.27
N GLU A 129 -28.37 0.38 11.40
CA GLU A 129 -27.26 0.43 12.38
C GLU A 129 -26.89 -0.94 12.94
N THR A 130 -27.84 -1.87 13.00
CA THR A 130 -27.64 -3.22 13.52
C THR A 130 -27.11 -4.21 12.48
N SER A 131 -26.98 -3.78 11.22
CA SER A 131 -26.56 -4.65 10.15
C SER A 131 -25.07 -5.01 10.23
N HIS A 132 -24.69 -6.17 9.69
CA HIS A 132 -23.29 -6.53 9.58
C HIS A 132 -22.52 -5.58 8.65
N TYR A 133 -23.18 -4.97 7.67
CA TYR A 133 -22.57 -3.97 6.80
C TYR A 133 -22.16 -2.72 7.59
N ARG A 134 -22.97 -2.27 8.55
CA ARG A 134 -22.61 -1.15 9.40
C ARG A 134 -21.54 -1.48 10.42
N ARG A 135 -21.57 -2.67 11.02
CA ARG A 135 -20.43 -3.17 11.80
C ARG A 135 -19.13 -3.21 10.98
N ASN A 136 -19.19 -3.65 9.73
CA ASN A 136 -18.03 -3.70 8.84
C ASN A 136 -17.52 -2.30 8.47
N LEU A 137 -18.40 -1.30 8.31
CA LEU A 137 -18.00 0.08 8.12
C LEU A 137 -17.30 0.65 9.36
N THR A 138 -17.80 0.34 10.56
CA THR A 138 -17.14 0.73 11.81
C THR A 138 -15.75 0.11 11.92
N LYS A 139 -15.61 -1.18 11.58
CA LYS A 139 -14.29 -1.86 11.52
C LYS A 139 -13.36 -1.17 10.51
N LEU A 140 -13.86 -0.82 9.32
CA LEU A 140 -13.06 -0.08 8.33
C LEU A 140 -12.67 1.32 8.83
N SER A 141 -13.54 2.00 9.55
CA SER A 141 -13.26 3.32 10.14
C SER A 141 -12.13 3.23 11.16
N LEU A 142 -12.12 2.17 11.98
CA LEU A 142 -11.02 1.88 12.90
C LEU A 142 -9.70 1.62 12.15
N VAL A 143 -9.74 0.84 11.07
CA VAL A 143 -8.57 0.60 10.22
C VAL A 143 -8.03 1.90 9.63
N PHE A 144 -8.88 2.79 9.10
CA PHE A 144 -8.45 4.10 8.61
C PHE A 144 -7.82 4.94 9.73
N SER A 145 -8.36 4.90 10.95
CA SER A 145 -7.78 5.60 12.11
C SER A 145 -6.36 5.11 12.43
N HIS A 146 -6.13 3.80 12.39
CA HIS A 146 -4.80 3.23 12.60
C HIS A 146 -3.83 3.60 11.49
N MET A 147 -4.27 3.54 10.24
CA MET A 147 -3.48 3.97 9.09
C MET A 147 -3.05 5.44 9.21
N LEU A 148 -3.97 6.33 9.60
CA LEU A 148 -3.63 7.74 9.83
C LEU A 148 -2.62 7.90 10.97
N SER A 149 -2.76 7.14 12.04
CA SER A 149 -1.84 7.18 13.18
C SER A 149 -0.44 6.71 12.79
N GLU A 150 -0.34 5.62 12.04
CA GLU A 150 0.92 5.10 11.46
C GLU A 150 1.56 6.14 10.54
N LEU A 151 0.79 6.73 9.61
CA LEU A 151 1.29 7.78 8.73
C LEU A 151 1.84 8.99 9.53
N LYS A 152 1.13 9.40 10.60
CA LYS A 152 1.57 10.50 11.46
C LYS A 152 2.88 10.17 12.18
N ALA A 153 3.08 8.91 12.56
CA ALA A 153 4.24 8.43 13.29
C ALA A 153 5.48 8.24 12.41
N ILE A 154 5.31 7.72 11.18
CA ILE A 154 6.39 7.51 10.21
C ILE A 154 6.76 8.80 9.47
N PHE A 155 5.80 9.70 9.28
CA PHE A 155 6.02 11.03 8.69
C PHE A 155 5.68 12.15 9.69
N PRO A 156 6.44 12.30 10.79
CA PRO A 156 6.27 13.43 11.68
C PRO A 156 6.52 14.73 10.91
N ASN A 157 5.63 15.70 11.05
CA ASN A 157 5.70 17.00 10.36
C ASN A 157 5.83 16.92 8.82
N GLY A 158 5.42 15.79 8.23
CA GLY A 158 5.44 15.57 6.78
C GLY A 158 6.76 15.05 6.22
N VAL A 159 7.76 14.77 7.06
CA VAL A 159 9.07 14.26 6.64
C VAL A 159 9.23 12.83 7.12
N PHE A 160 9.75 11.95 6.27
CA PHE A 160 10.03 10.56 6.66
C PHE A 160 11.03 10.50 7.81
N ALA A 161 10.66 9.79 8.87
CA ALA A 161 11.51 9.51 10.02
C ALA A 161 11.32 8.05 10.50
N GLY A 162 10.95 7.13 9.60
CA GLY A 162 10.73 5.73 9.93
C GLY A 162 12.00 5.03 10.42
N ASP A 163 13.15 5.45 9.90
CA ASP A 163 14.49 4.99 10.31
C ASP A 163 14.89 5.47 11.72
N GLN A 164 14.21 6.48 12.24
CA GLN A 164 14.41 7.04 13.58
C GLN A 164 13.24 6.71 14.52
N PHE A 165 12.35 5.79 14.10
CA PHE A 165 11.18 5.44 14.89
C PHE A 165 11.60 4.78 16.22
N ARG A 166 11.16 5.37 17.35
CA ARG A 166 11.49 4.86 18.68
C ARG A 166 10.44 3.86 19.16
N ILE A 167 10.80 2.58 19.18
CA ILE A 167 10.00 1.54 19.83
C ILE A 167 10.04 1.73 21.35
N THR A 168 8.87 1.82 21.99
CA THR A 168 8.73 2.21 23.40
C THR A 168 9.29 1.18 24.39
N LYS A 169 9.19 -0.11 24.07
CA LYS A 169 9.67 -1.20 24.94
C LYS A 169 11.08 -1.61 24.51
N SER A 170 12.04 -1.53 25.42
CA SER A 170 13.46 -1.83 25.18
C SER A 170 13.68 -3.17 24.48
N ASP A 171 13.07 -4.22 25.00
CA ASP A 171 13.30 -5.60 24.53
C ASP A 171 12.76 -5.79 23.09
N ALA A 172 11.64 -5.12 22.77
CA ALA A 172 11.10 -5.10 21.42
C ALA A 172 11.95 -4.25 20.47
N ALA A 173 12.55 -3.16 20.97
CA ALA A 173 13.46 -2.32 20.18
C ALA A 173 14.74 -3.07 19.83
N GLU A 174 15.31 -3.81 20.79
CA GLU A 174 16.45 -4.68 20.58
C GLU A 174 16.13 -5.80 19.59
N PHE A 175 15.01 -6.51 19.80
CA PHE A 175 14.54 -7.51 18.84
C PHE A 175 14.43 -6.95 17.41
N TRP A 176 13.84 -5.76 17.26
CA TRP A 176 13.67 -5.16 15.94
C TRP A 176 15.01 -4.82 15.29
N ARG A 177 15.89 -4.15 16.04
CA ARG A 177 17.23 -3.77 15.56
C ARG A 177 18.03 -5.00 15.13
N ASP A 178 17.99 -6.07 15.91
CA ASP A 178 18.76 -7.29 15.65
C ASP A 178 18.25 -8.05 14.42
N ARG A 179 16.95 -7.96 14.11
CA ARG A 179 16.32 -8.73 13.01
C ARG A 179 16.11 -7.93 11.74
N PHE A 180 15.90 -6.62 11.85
CA PHE A 180 15.47 -5.74 10.75
C PHE A 180 16.32 -4.47 10.61
N GLY A 181 17.21 -4.17 11.57
CA GLY A 181 18.01 -2.95 11.58
C GLY A 181 17.14 -1.70 11.74
N ASN A 182 17.28 -0.74 10.83
CA ASN A 182 16.54 0.53 10.81
C ASN A 182 15.34 0.52 9.83
N ARG A 183 14.86 -0.67 9.42
CA ARG A 183 13.74 -0.80 8.48
C ARG A 183 12.39 -0.62 9.16
#